data_AF-A0A4Q5T3W6-F1
#
_entry.id   AF-A0A4Q5T3W6-F1
#
_cell.length_a   1.000
_cell.length_b   1.000
_cell.length_c   1.000
_cell.angle_alpha   90.00
_cell.angle_beta   90.00
_cell.angle_gamma   90.00
#
_symmetry.space_group_name_H-M   'P 1'
#
loop_
_entity.id
_entity.type
_entity.pdbx_description
1 polymer ?
#
loop_
_entity_poly.entity_id
_entity_poly.type
_entity_poly.pdbx_seq_one_letter_code
_entity_poly.pdbx_strand_id
1 'polypeptide(L)'
;MYRNLVQQTINKNLAYPLVDSTEENWQDAFNAMEVLRYRSLWIDGRVQMAADQLLQQSNSFQRAALELLYANYPDTFYQPVKLLLLQTEDPKIFAMCANYVLQSKSGEHDLSFLAVKTQQKLGSYPGHPILLQLQYDIAQRKTAARRPSLNSLLQKSYLKGHTLLFSFQRKNRDYPGLVMVRDANGNFVRDSTGQYFAVPQLARSINNLPGYLSNGNTPEGLFRMKGYDVSRATFIGPTVNIQLTMPFEKSPKHFYADSSITDTSWNLNYYRNLLPNDWKEYFPIYQSYYAGKAGRTEII
;
A
#
# COMPACT_ATOMS: atom_id res chain seq x y z
N MET A 1 -0.31 0.59 -28.65
CA MET A 1 0.27 0.59 -27.28
C MET A 1 0.53 -0.83 -26.78
N TYR A 2 -0.48 -1.70 -26.64
CA TYR A 2 -0.33 -3.09 -26.14
C TYR A 2 0.78 -3.91 -26.82
N ARG A 3 0.76 -4.04 -28.17
CA ARG A 3 1.78 -4.80 -28.92
C ARG A 3 3.21 -4.28 -28.70
N ASN A 4 3.37 -2.96 -28.56
CA ASN A 4 4.68 -2.36 -28.31
C ASN A 4 5.17 -2.68 -26.90
N LEU A 5 4.32 -2.60 -25.86
CA LEU A 5 4.71 -2.97 -24.51
C LEU A 5 5.12 -4.45 -24.43
N VAL A 6 4.36 -5.34 -25.06
CA VAL A 6 4.69 -6.77 -25.09
C VAL A 6 6.04 -7.02 -25.79
N GLN A 7 6.25 -6.44 -26.98
CA GLN A 7 7.47 -6.74 -27.75
C GLN A 7 8.70 -5.97 -27.27
N GLN A 8 8.56 -4.67 -27.02
CA GLN A 8 9.68 -3.75 -26.77
C GLN A 8 10.02 -3.59 -25.30
N THR A 9 9.09 -3.88 -24.38
CA THR A 9 9.33 -3.83 -22.95
C THR A 9 9.46 -5.24 -22.39
N ILE A 10 8.43 -6.08 -22.52
CA ILE A 10 8.44 -7.40 -21.87
C ILE A 10 9.42 -8.36 -22.56
N ASN A 11 9.19 -8.69 -23.84
CA ASN A 11 9.98 -9.70 -24.54
C ASN A 11 11.45 -9.29 -24.69
N LYS A 12 11.70 -8.05 -25.12
CA LYS A 12 13.06 -7.53 -25.26
C LYS A 12 13.84 -7.59 -23.96
N ASN A 13 13.26 -7.12 -22.86
CA ASN A 13 14.01 -7.03 -21.61
C ASN A 13 14.21 -8.41 -20.96
N LEU A 14 13.20 -9.28 -20.98
CA LEU A 14 13.34 -10.63 -20.45
C LEU A 14 14.29 -11.51 -21.29
N ALA A 15 14.64 -11.10 -22.52
CA ALA A 15 15.62 -11.80 -23.34
C ALA A 15 17.07 -11.60 -22.86
N TYR A 16 17.36 -10.54 -22.10
CA TYR A 16 18.68 -10.37 -21.47
C TYR A 16 18.93 -11.49 -20.45
N PRO A 17 20.20 -11.88 -20.23
CA PRO A 17 20.53 -12.74 -19.09
C PRO A 17 20.09 -12.08 -17.78
N LEU A 18 19.80 -12.86 -16.75
CA LEU A 18 19.56 -12.34 -15.40
C LEU A 18 20.91 -12.27 -14.67
N VAL A 19 21.48 -11.07 -14.63
CA VAL A 19 22.73 -10.73 -13.94
C VAL A 19 22.62 -9.30 -13.40
N ASP A 20 23.50 -8.92 -12.48
CA ASP A 20 23.48 -7.60 -11.82
C ASP A 20 23.33 -6.42 -12.78
N SER A 21 24.02 -6.44 -13.93
CA SER A 21 24.00 -5.34 -14.91
C SER A 21 22.74 -5.25 -15.76
N THR A 22 21.83 -6.24 -15.67
CA THR A 22 20.61 -6.31 -16.46
C THR A 22 19.35 -6.39 -15.60
N GLU A 23 19.46 -6.42 -14.27
CA GLU A 23 18.31 -6.48 -13.37
C GLU A 23 17.27 -5.39 -13.66
N GLU A 24 17.69 -4.16 -13.99
CA GLU A 24 16.78 -3.06 -14.31
C GLU A 24 15.87 -3.38 -15.50
N ASN A 25 16.39 -4.05 -16.53
CA ASN A 25 15.58 -4.49 -17.67
C ASN A 25 14.47 -5.44 -17.21
N TRP A 26 14.80 -6.39 -16.34
CA TRP A 26 13.84 -7.33 -15.78
C TRP A 26 12.78 -6.63 -14.93
N GLN A 27 13.18 -5.68 -14.10
CA GLN A 27 12.26 -4.87 -13.28
C GLN A 27 11.28 -4.09 -14.16
N ASP A 28 11.74 -3.50 -15.26
CA ASP A 28 10.89 -2.83 -16.26
C ASP A 28 9.89 -3.79 -16.92
N ALA A 29 10.34 -5.01 -17.24
CA ALA A 29 9.46 -6.04 -17.77
C ALA A 29 8.39 -6.44 -16.75
N PHE A 30 8.76 -6.64 -15.49
CA PHE A 30 7.84 -6.99 -14.41
C PHE A 30 6.76 -5.92 -14.21
N ASN A 31 7.14 -4.64 -14.17
CA ASN A 31 6.20 -3.53 -14.09
C ASN A 31 5.18 -3.54 -15.25
N ALA A 32 5.65 -3.77 -16.49
CA ALA A 32 4.76 -3.86 -17.64
C ALA A 32 3.85 -5.11 -17.58
N MET A 33 4.36 -6.23 -17.07
CA MET A 33 3.59 -7.46 -16.88
C MET A 33 2.50 -7.32 -15.82
N GLU A 34 2.73 -6.58 -14.74
CA GLU A 34 1.71 -6.30 -13.72
C GLU A 34 0.52 -5.53 -14.30
N VAL A 35 0.81 -4.49 -15.09
CA VAL A 35 -0.23 -3.66 -15.73
C VAL A 35 -1.03 -4.47 -16.74
N LEU A 36 -0.34 -5.21 -17.63
CA LEU A 36 -0.99 -5.92 -18.73
C LEU A 36 -1.56 -7.29 -18.33
N ARG A 37 -1.16 -7.81 -17.16
CA ARG A 37 -1.39 -9.20 -16.75
C ARG A 37 -1.01 -10.21 -17.85
N TYR A 38 0.04 -9.90 -18.61
CA TYR A 38 0.43 -10.66 -19.79
C TYR A 38 1.23 -11.91 -19.41
N ARG A 39 0.87 -13.05 -20.02
CA ARG A 39 1.51 -14.35 -19.79
C ARG A 39 1.67 -15.12 -21.10
N SER A 40 2.74 -15.92 -21.16
CA SER A 40 3.00 -16.90 -22.22
C SER A 40 3.92 -17.98 -21.67
N LEU A 41 4.01 -19.15 -22.32
CA LEU A 41 4.91 -20.22 -21.86
C LEU A 41 6.37 -19.74 -21.76
N TRP A 42 6.81 -18.92 -22.72
CA TRP A 42 8.15 -18.35 -22.69
C TRP A 42 8.33 -17.41 -21.49
N ILE A 43 7.38 -16.49 -21.26
CA ILE A 43 7.42 -15.56 -20.11
C ILE A 43 7.37 -16.30 -18.79
N ASP A 44 6.49 -17.29 -18.65
CA ASP A 44 6.37 -18.06 -17.42
C ASP A 44 7.69 -18.79 -17.10
N GLY A 45 8.40 -19.29 -18.12
CA GLY A 45 9.76 -19.82 -17.96
C GLY A 45 10.79 -18.78 -17.50
N ARG A 46 10.68 -17.53 -17.95
CA ARG A 46 11.54 -16.42 -17.47
C ARG A 46 11.23 -16.04 -16.03
N VAL A 47 9.95 -16.01 -15.65
CA VAL A 47 9.53 -15.74 -14.27
C VAL A 47 9.96 -16.87 -13.34
N GLN A 48 9.88 -18.14 -13.76
CA GLN A 48 10.42 -19.27 -13.01
C GLN A 48 11.91 -19.09 -12.75
N MET A 49 12.69 -18.75 -13.78
CA MET A 49 14.13 -18.51 -13.63
C MET A 49 14.42 -17.35 -12.65
N ALA A 50 13.65 -16.26 -12.71
CA ALA A 50 13.76 -15.16 -11.76
C ALA A 50 13.41 -15.59 -10.32
N ALA A 51 12.35 -16.39 -10.14
CA ALA A 51 11.95 -16.93 -8.85
C ALA A 51 13.03 -17.83 -8.24
N ASP A 52 13.62 -18.72 -9.04
CA ASP A 52 14.69 -19.63 -8.61
C ASP A 52 15.97 -18.89 -8.19
N GLN A 53 16.20 -17.70 -8.77
CA GLN A 53 17.39 -16.89 -8.50
C GLN A 53 17.19 -15.79 -7.46
N LEU A 54 15.98 -15.64 -6.90
CA LEU A 54 15.61 -14.53 -6.01
C LEU A 54 16.65 -14.21 -4.93
N LEU A 55 17.20 -15.24 -4.27
CA LEU A 55 18.18 -15.07 -3.20
C LEU A 55 19.49 -14.41 -3.63
N GLN A 56 19.89 -14.57 -4.89
CA GLN A 56 21.17 -14.05 -5.38
C GLN A 56 21.04 -12.62 -5.94
N GLN A 57 19.82 -12.16 -6.18
CA GLN A 57 19.57 -10.85 -6.79
C GLN A 57 19.50 -9.73 -5.75
N SER A 58 19.63 -8.49 -6.20
CA SER A 58 19.55 -7.31 -5.33
C SER A 58 18.19 -7.15 -4.66
N ASN A 59 18.13 -6.41 -3.55
CA ASN A 59 16.85 -6.08 -2.90
C ASN A 59 15.89 -5.34 -3.85
N SER A 60 16.42 -4.55 -4.80
CA SER A 60 15.60 -3.84 -5.78
C SER A 60 14.89 -4.81 -6.73
N PHE A 61 15.62 -5.82 -7.20
CA PHE A 61 15.09 -6.89 -8.04
C PHE A 61 14.12 -7.77 -7.26
N GLN A 62 14.49 -8.22 -6.06
CA GLN A 62 13.63 -9.02 -5.18
C GLN A 62 12.29 -8.33 -4.95
N ARG A 63 12.29 -7.01 -4.71
CA ARG A 63 11.08 -6.22 -4.59
C ARG A 63 10.23 -6.31 -5.85
N ALA A 64 10.76 -5.95 -7.02
CA ALA A 64 10.00 -5.95 -8.27
C ALA A 64 9.46 -7.34 -8.62
N ALA A 65 10.27 -8.39 -8.41
CA ALA A 65 9.83 -9.76 -8.60
C ALA A 65 8.66 -10.09 -7.65
N LEU A 66 8.78 -9.78 -6.36
CA LEU A 66 7.71 -10.05 -5.38
C LEU A 66 6.41 -9.27 -5.66
N GLU A 67 6.49 -8.03 -6.17
CA GLU A 67 5.33 -7.26 -6.64
C GLU A 67 4.60 -8.03 -7.76
N LEU A 68 5.35 -8.48 -8.78
CA LEU A 68 4.80 -9.27 -9.89
C LEU A 68 4.24 -10.62 -9.43
N LEU A 69 4.98 -11.35 -8.60
CA LEU A 69 4.58 -12.69 -8.14
C LEU A 69 3.27 -12.61 -7.35
N TYR A 70 3.15 -11.64 -6.44
CA TYR A 70 1.93 -11.41 -5.65
C TYR A 70 0.73 -11.08 -6.54
N ALA A 71 0.92 -10.26 -7.58
CA ALA A 71 -0.13 -9.82 -8.47
C ALA A 71 -0.61 -10.91 -9.46
N ASN A 72 0.33 -11.63 -10.06
CA ASN A 72 0.08 -12.43 -11.27
C ASN A 72 0.32 -13.94 -11.09
N TYR A 73 1.04 -14.34 -10.04
CA TYR A 73 1.43 -15.72 -9.78
C TYR A 73 1.17 -16.13 -8.32
N PRO A 74 -0.06 -15.94 -7.79
CA PRO A 74 -0.36 -16.38 -6.43
C PRO A 74 -0.14 -17.89 -6.32
N ASP A 75 0.38 -18.35 -5.17
CA ASP A 75 0.58 -19.77 -4.83
C ASP A 75 1.64 -20.53 -5.66
N THR A 76 2.09 -19.98 -6.79
CA THR A 76 2.95 -20.69 -7.76
C THR A 76 4.39 -20.86 -7.27
N PHE A 77 4.96 -19.81 -6.67
CA PHE A 77 6.36 -19.73 -6.25
C PHE A 77 6.51 -19.73 -4.73
N TYR A 78 5.65 -20.47 -4.04
CA TYR A 78 5.63 -20.55 -2.58
C TYR A 78 7.00 -20.94 -2.00
N GLN A 79 7.66 -21.97 -2.56
CA GLN A 79 8.93 -22.46 -2.02
C GLN A 79 10.09 -21.46 -2.19
N PRO A 80 10.36 -20.90 -3.39
CA PRO A 80 11.39 -19.87 -3.54
C PRO A 80 11.15 -18.63 -2.66
N VAL A 81 9.90 -18.17 -2.56
CA VAL A 81 9.56 -16.99 -1.73
C VAL A 81 9.71 -17.29 -0.24
N LYS A 82 9.32 -18.48 0.23
CA LYS A 82 9.51 -18.89 1.62
C LYS A 82 10.98 -19.07 1.97
N LEU A 83 11.81 -19.50 1.03
CA LEU A 83 13.25 -19.57 1.20
C LEU A 83 13.86 -18.16 1.35
N LEU A 84 13.46 -17.21 0.50
CA LEU A 84 13.86 -15.80 0.63
C LEU A 84 13.42 -15.20 1.97
N LEU A 85 12.19 -15.47 2.41
CA LEU A 85 11.66 -15.04 3.72
C LEU A 85 12.57 -15.45 4.88
N LEU A 86 13.13 -16.67 4.82
CA LEU A 86 13.97 -17.22 5.87
C LEU A 86 15.39 -16.62 5.91
N GLN A 87 15.87 -16.08 4.80
CA GLN A 87 17.26 -15.63 4.64
C GLN A 87 17.42 -14.11 4.57
N THR A 88 16.37 -13.38 4.15
CA THR A 88 16.46 -11.93 4.00
C THR A 88 16.58 -11.22 5.35
N GLU A 89 17.49 -10.26 5.42
CA GLU A 89 17.62 -9.33 6.54
C GLU A 89 16.85 -8.03 6.33
N ASP A 90 16.37 -7.77 5.11
CA ASP A 90 15.63 -6.56 4.76
C ASP A 90 14.17 -6.65 5.25
N PRO A 91 13.71 -5.74 6.13
CA PRO A 91 12.36 -5.79 6.68
C PRO A 91 11.24 -5.66 5.64
N LYS A 92 11.47 -4.95 4.53
CA LYS A 92 10.48 -4.77 3.46
C LYS A 92 10.38 -6.05 2.63
N ILE A 93 11.50 -6.62 2.20
CA ILE A 93 11.53 -7.89 1.47
C ILE A 93 10.91 -9.01 2.32
N PHE A 94 11.25 -9.09 3.61
CA PHE A 94 10.64 -10.01 4.55
C PHE A 94 9.11 -9.87 4.55
N ALA A 95 8.59 -8.65 4.68
CA ALA A 95 7.16 -8.40 4.73
C ALA A 95 6.43 -8.70 3.40
N MET A 96 7.08 -8.47 2.26
CA MET A 96 6.54 -8.85 0.95
C MET A 96 6.46 -10.37 0.80
N CYS A 97 7.51 -11.09 1.20
CA CYS A 97 7.49 -12.56 1.21
C CYS A 97 6.40 -13.10 2.15
N ALA A 98 6.27 -12.52 3.34
CA ALA A 98 5.26 -12.93 4.30
C ALA A 98 3.84 -12.74 3.74
N ASN A 99 3.58 -11.61 3.08
CA ASN A 99 2.29 -11.36 2.44
C ASN A 99 2.01 -12.33 1.28
N TYR A 100 3.02 -12.67 0.47
CA TYR A 100 2.88 -13.69 -0.57
C TYR A 100 2.53 -15.06 0.02
N VAL A 101 3.24 -15.49 1.08
CA VAL A 101 2.94 -16.73 1.81
C VAL A 101 1.51 -16.69 2.38
N LEU A 102 1.07 -15.58 2.96
CA LEU A 102 -0.27 -15.40 3.50
C LEU A 102 -1.40 -15.40 2.43
N GLN A 103 -1.07 -15.15 1.17
CA GLN A 103 -2.00 -15.23 0.04
C GLN A 103 -2.07 -16.65 -0.55
N SER A 104 -1.04 -17.47 -0.33
CA SER A 104 -0.97 -18.85 -0.79
C SER A 104 -2.00 -19.75 -0.08
N LYS A 105 -2.23 -20.95 -0.65
CA LYS A 105 -3.10 -21.96 -0.02
C LYS A 105 -2.58 -22.42 1.34
N SER A 106 -1.27 -22.31 1.57
CA SER A 106 -0.63 -22.66 2.85
C SER A 106 -0.63 -21.50 3.87
N GLY A 107 -1.20 -20.33 3.53
CA GLY A 107 -1.14 -19.13 4.36
C GLY A 107 -1.66 -19.35 5.79
N GLU A 108 -2.79 -20.05 5.95
CA GLU A 108 -3.36 -20.36 7.26
C GLU A 108 -2.47 -21.29 8.10
N HIS A 109 -1.80 -22.25 7.45
CA HIS A 109 -0.89 -23.18 8.12
C HIS A 109 0.37 -22.47 8.61
N ASP A 110 0.83 -21.46 7.86
CA ASP A 110 2.03 -20.68 8.19
C ASP A 110 1.78 -19.50 9.15
N LEU A 111 0.53 -19.20 9.53
CA LEU A 111 0.21 -18.03 10.36
C LEU A 111 1.04 -17.95 11.65
N SER A 112 1.14 -19.06 12.38
CA SER A 112 1.91 -19.09 13.63
C SER A 112 3.41 -18.98 13.40
N PHE A 113 3.92 -19.60 12.33
CA PHE A 113 5.32 -19.46 11.92
C PHE A 113 5.65 -18.00 11.56
N LEU A 114 4.81 -17.36 10.75
CA LEU A 114 4.98 -15.95 10.36
C LEU A 114 4.87 -15.00 11.55
N ALA A 115 3.96 -15.26 12.49
CA ALA A 115 3.85 -14.48 13.72
C ALA A 115 5.16 -14.52 14.53
N VAL A 116 5.73 -15.71 14.72
CA VAL A 116 7.01 -15.90 15.43
C VAL A 116 8.15 -15.22 14.69
N LYS A 117 8.26 -15.42 13.37
CA LYS A 117 9.33 -14.80 12.57
C LYS A 117 9.24 -13.29 12.52
N THR A 118 8.03 -12.74 12.43
CA THR A 118 7.81 -11.29 12.48
C THR A 118 8.21 -10.72 13.84
N GLN A 119 7.87 -11.41 14.94
CA GLN A 119 8.29 -11.00 16.28
C GLN A 119 9.83 -11.06 16.44
N GLN A 120 10.48 -12.09 15.90
CA GLN A 120 11.95 -12.20 15.90
C GLN A 120 12.58 -11.02 15.15
N LYS A 121 12.10 -10.70 13.94
CA LYS A 121 12.60 -9.54 13.17
C LYS A 121 12.31 -8.21 13.86
N LEU A 122 11.18 -8.06 14.54
CA LEU A 122 10.92 -6.87 15.38
C LEU A 122 11.89 -6.75 16.55
N GLY A 123 12.43 -7.86 17.08
CA GLY A 123 13.50 -7.84 18.06
C GLY A 123 14.80 -7.26 17.50
N SER A 124 15.13 -7.56 16.25
CA SER A 124 16.29 -6.99 15.54
C SER A 124 16.06 -5.56 15.04
N TYR A 125 14.80 -5.20 14.73
CA TYR A 125 14.41 -3.88 14.25
C TYR A 125 13.27 -3.27 15.08
N PRO A 126 13.52 -2.88 16.35
CA PRO A 126 12.50 -2.35 17.23
C PRO A 126 11.77 -1.13 16.62
N GLY A 127 10.44 -1.19 16.59
CA GLY A 127 9.62 -0.08 16.11
C GLY A 127 9.62 0.15 14.59
N HIS A 128 10.13 -0.82 13.82
CA HIS A 128 10.14 -0.74 12.36
C HIS A 128 8.70 -0.70 11.79
N PRO A 129 8.32 0.36 11.04
CA PRO A 129 6.92 0.63 10.70
C PRO A 129 6.27 -0.49 9.87
N ILE A 130 6.99 -1.07 8.91
CA ILE A 130 6.48 -2.16 8.06
C ILE A 130 6.23 -3.43 8.88
N LEU A 131 7.11 -3.75 9.85
CA LEU A 131 7.00 -4.98 10.62
C LEU A 131 5.88 -4.89 11.66
N LEU A 132 5.66 -3.71 12.24
CA LEU A 132 4.51 -3.47 13.13
C LEU A 132 3.18 -3.66 12.39
N GLN A 133 3.10 -3.17 11.16
CA GLN A 133 1.92 -3.34 10.31
C GLN A 133 1.70 -4.81 9.91
N LEU A 134 2.76 -5.51 9.51
CA LEU A 134 2.70 -6.95 9.22
C LEU A 134 2.26 -7.76 10.44
N GLN A 135 2.82 -7.48 11.62
CA GLN A 135 2.43 -8.14 12.86
C GLN A 135 0.94 -7.97 13.14
N TYR A 136 0.43 -6.74 12.98
CA TYR A 136 -0.98 -6.46 13.14
C TYR A 136 -1.82 -7.25 12.13
N ASP A 137 -1.47 -7.25 10.84
CA ASP A 137 -2.18 -7.98 9.80
C ASP A 137 -2.25 -9.50 10.09
N ILE A 138 -1.15 -10.09 10.56
CA ILE A 138 -1.12 -11.50 10.96
C ILE A 138 -2.06 -11.75 12.15
N ALA A 139 -2.01 -10.89 13.16
CA ALA A 139 -2.88 -11.01 14.34
C ALA A 139 -4.37 -10.88 13.96
N GLN A 140 -4.70 -9.97 13.04
CA GLN A 140 -6.06 -9.74 12.57
C GLN A 140 -6.70 -10.93 11.86
N ARG A 141 -5.89 -11.83 11.28
CA ARG A 141 -6.39 -13.07 10.68
C ARG A 141 -6.88 -14.07 11.72
N LYS A 142 -6.31 -14.05 12.92
CA LYS A 142 -6.75 -14.87 14.06
C LYS A 142 -7.92 -14.22 14.81
N THR A 143 -7.86 -12.90 15.00
CA THR A 143 -8.88 -12.17 15.75
C THR A 143 -9.07 -10.79 15.15
N ALA A 144 -10.21 -10.58 14.50
CA ALA A 144 -10.56 -9.30 13.93
C ALA A 144 -10.75 -8.25 15.04
N ALA A 145 -10.07 -7.10 14.91
CA ALA A 145 -10.26 -5.95 15.76
C ALA A 145 -11.66 -5.39 15.55
N ARG A 146 -12.32 -5.07 16.66
CA ARG A 146 -13.60 -4.36 16.62
C ARG A 146 -13.36 -2.92 16.18
N ARG A 147 -13.91 -2.56 15.02
CA ARG A 147 -13.91 -1.17 14.55
C ARG A 147 -14.83 -0.32 15.43
N PRO A 148 -14.40 0.88 15.88
CA PRO A 148 -15.28 1.86 16.53
C PRO A 148 -16.43 2.31 15.61
N SER A 149 -17.41 3.00 16.19
CA SER A 149 -18.48 3.59 15.39
C SER A 149 -17.94 4.72 14.52
N LEU A 150 -18.43 4.83 13.29
CA LEU A 150 -18.09 5.96 12.41
C LEU A 150 -18.71 7.28 12.89
N ASN A 151 -19.70 7.23 13.80
CA ASN A 151 -20.44 8.42 14.23
C ASN A 151 -19.53 9.57 14.68
N SER A 152 -18.49 9.27 15.48
CA SER A 152 -17.55 10.28 15.99
C SER A 152 -16.72 10.95 14.89
N LEU A 153 -16.41 10.23 13.80
CA LEU A 153 -15.73 10.78 12.62
C LEU A 153 -16.69 11.59 11.73
N LEU A 154 -17.98 11.26 11.71
CA LEU A 154 -18.97 11.92 10.85
C LEU A 154 -19.67 13.12 11.51
N GLN A 155 -19.47 13.31 12.82
CA GLN A 155 -20.03 14.42 13.58
C GLN A 155 -19.55 15.79 13.08
N LYS A 156 -20.47 16.76 13.00
CA LYS A 156 -20.23 18.15 12.57
C LYS A 156 -19.05 18.83 13.28
N SER A 157 -18.78 18.47 14.53
CA SER A 157 -17.70 19.02 15.37
C SER A 157 -16.31 18.46 15.06
N TYR A 158 -16.22 17.24 14.50
CA TYR A 158 -14.94 16.61 14.18
C TYR A 158 -14.17 17.46 13.16
N LEU A 159 -12.95 17.92 13.46
CA LEU A 159 -12.15 18.80 12.58
C LEU A 159 -12.97 19.99 12.01
N LYS A 160 -13.70 20.68 12.89
CA LYS A 160 -14.53 21.85 12.54
C LYS A 160 -13.75 22.89 11.72
N GLY A 161 -14.39 23.48 10.72
CA GLY A 161 -13.80 24.50 9.85
C GLY A 161 -13.02 23.93 8.66
N HIS A 162 -12.83 22.61 8.59
CA HIS A 162 -12.20 21.96 7.46
C HIS A 162 -13.23 21.28 6.55
N THR A 163 -13.03 21.40 5.23
CA THR A 163 -13.64 20.50 4.26
C THR A 163 -13.02 19.12 4.42
N LEU A 164 -13.85 18.09 4.64
CA LEU A 164 -13.41 16.72 4.78
C LEU A 164 -13.90 15.87 3.61
N LEU A 165 -13.00 15.04 3.09
CA LEU A 165 -13.32 13.99 2.14
C LEU A 165 -13.23 12.66 2.87
N PHE A 166 -14.35 11.94 2.93
CA PHE A 166 -14.42 10.60 3.51
C PHE A 166 -14.37 9.57 2.38
N SER A 167 -13.32 8.75 2.36
CA SER A 167 -13.19 7.63 1.43
C SER A 167 -13.44 6.31 2.16
N PHE A 168 -14.64 5.75 2.00
CA PHE A 168 -15.04 4.48 2.59
C PHE A 168 -14.69 3.34 1.66
N GLN A 169 -13.73 2.51 2.07
CA GLN A 169 -13.21 1.45 1.21
C GLN A 169 -13.49 0.06 1.81
N ARG A 170 -13.85 -0.89 0.94
CA ARG A 170 -14.12 -2.29 1.32
C ARG A 170 -12.81 -3.05 1.52
N LYS A 171 -12.73 -3.98 2.49
CA LYS A 171 -11.54 -4.83 2.66
C LYS A 171 -11.17 -5.56 1.36
N ASN A 172 -12.17 -6.09 0.66
CA ASN A 172 -11.99 -6.53 -0.72
C ASN A 172 -11.98 -5.32 -1.67
N ARG A 173 -10.80 -4.96 -2.14
CA ARG A 173 -10.55 -3.81 -3.02
C ARG A 173 -10.91 -4.07 -4.49
N ASP A 174 -11.39 -5.26 -4.85
CA ASP A 174 -11.95 -5.53 -6.19
C ASP A 174 -13.33 -4.86 -6.38
N TYR A 175 -13.93 -4.38 -5.29
CA TYR A 175 -15.20 -3.65 -5.32
C TYR A 175 -14.98 -2.17 -4.97
N PRO A 176 -15.64 -1.25 -5.69
CA PRO A 176 -15.51 0.18 -5.39
C PRO A 176 -16.05 0.49 -4.00
N GLY A 177 -15.34 1.42 -3.35
CA GLY A 177 -15.80 2.14 -2.17
C GLY A 177 -16.66 3.34 -2.54
N LEU A 178 -16.83 4.23 -1.56
CA LEU A 178 -17.64 5.44 -1.68
C LEU A 178 -16.84 6.64 -1.16
N VAL A 179 -16.82 7.72 -1.94
CA VAL A 179 -16.31 9.02 -1.50
C VAL A 179 -17.48 9.93 -1.20
N MET A 180 -17.44 10.60 -0.05
CA MET A 180 -18.39 11.64 0.35
C MET A 180 -17.65 12.89 0.79
N VAL A 181 -18.26 14.06 0.61
CA VAL A 181 -17.68 15.36 0.98
C VAL A 181 -18.51 16.02 2.06
N ARG A 182 -17.84 16.54 3.07
CA ARG A 182 -18.42 17.41 4.08
C ARG A 182 -17.75 18.78 4.01
N ASP A 183 -18.56 19.82 3.87
CA ASP A 183 -18.06 21.19 3.75
C ASP A 183 -17.44 21.71 5.07
N ALA A 184 -16.81 22.88 5.01
CA ALA A 184 -16.21 23.54 6.18
C ALA A 184 -17.24 23.96 7.25
N ASN A 185 -18.51 24.09 6.89
CA ASN A 185 -19.60 24.32 7.83
C ASN A 185 -20.04 23.03 8.54
N GLY A 186 -19.54 21.88 8.11
CA GLY A 186 -19.80 20.55 8.65
C GLY A 186 -21.08 19.90 8.11
N ASN A 187 -21.60 20.35 6.98
CA ASN A 187 -22.73 19.72 6.29
C ASN A 187 -22.21 18.78 5.20
N PHE A 188 -22.82 17.60 5.05
CA PHE A 188 -22.54 16.74 3.90
C PHE A 188 -23.11 17.37 2.63
N VAL A 189 -22.28 17.44 1.60
CA VAL A 189 -22.65 17.99 0.29
C VAL A 189 -23.79 17.15 -0.29
N ARG A 190 -24.77 17.83 -0.89
CA ARG A 190 -25.91 17.22 -1.58
C ARG A 190 -25.88 17.59 -3.05
N ASP A 191 -26.40 16.71 -3.89
CA ASP A 191 -26.59 16.98 -5.31
C ASP A 191 -27.85 17.83 -5.57
N SER A 192 -28.12 18.12 -6.85
CA SER A 192 -29.29 18.91 -7.27
C SER A 192 -30.64 18.25 -6.96
N THR A 193 -30.65 16.95 -6.66
CA THR A 193 -31.86 16.21 -6.26
C THR A 193 -32.05 16.18 -4.74
N GLY A 194 -31.11 16.76 -3.99
CA GLY A 194 -31.12 16.77 -2.53
C GLY A 194 -30.59 15.48 -1.90
N GLN A 195 -30.08 14.52 -2.70
CA GLN A 195 -29.41 13.32 -2.17
C GLN A 195 -27.98 13.66 -1.76
N TYR A 196 -27.37 12.85 -0.89
CA TYR A 196 -25.97 13.04 -0.54
C TYR A 196 -25.08 12.83 -1.77
N PHE A 197 -24.24 13.81 -2.06
CA PHE A 197 -23.24 13.68 -3.13
C PHE A 197 -22.26 12.57 -2.74
N ALA A 198 -22.12 11.60 -3.63
CA ALA A 198 -21.15 10.54 -3.45
C ALA A 198 -20.62 10.01 -4.79
N VAL A 199 -19.36 9.59 -4.80
CA VAL A 199 -18.67 9.09 -6.00
C VAL A 199 -18.11 7.69 -5.71
N PRO A 200 -18.35 6.68 -6.58
CA PRO A 200 -17.69 5.39 -6.45
C PRO A 200 -16.18 5.55 -6.70
N GLN A 201 -15.35 5.02 -5.80
CA GLN A 201 -13.89 5.10 -5.92
C GLN A 201 -13.27 3.71 -5.77
N LEU A 202 -12.47 3.30 -6.75
CA LEU A 202 -11.69 2.06 -6.69
C LEU A 202 -10.31 2.36 -6.09
N ALA A 203 -10.15 2.23 -4.77
CA ALA A 203 -8.88 2.46 -4.07
C ALA A 203 -7.97 1.20 -4.07
N ARG A 204 -7.79 0.62 -5.25
CA ARG A 204 -7.01 -0.62 -5.48
C ARG A 204 -5.74 -0.29 -6.24
N SER A 205 -4.61 -0.75 -5.72
CA SER A 205 -3.34 -0.76 -6.45
C SER A 205 -3.32 -1.85 -7.53
N ILE A 206 -2.40 -1.73 -8.49
CA ILE A 206 -2.27 -2.71 -9.60
C ILE A 206 -1.99 -4.12 -9.04
N ASN A 207 -1.05 -4.21 -8.10
CA ASN A 207 -0.64 -5.48 -7.47
C ASN A 207 -1.50 -5.88 -6.27
N ASN A 208 -2.35 -4.99 -5.76
CA ASN A 208 -3.22 -5.21 -4.60
C ASN A 208 -2.46 -5.53 -3.29
N LEU A 209 -1.19 -5.15 -3.18
CA LEU A 209 -0.40 -5.32 -1.96
C LEU A 209 -0.99 -4.52 -0.78
N PRO A 210 -0.70 -4.90 0.47
CA PRO A 210 -1.06 -4.12 1.65
C PRO A 210 -0.53 -2.67 1.64
N GLY A 211 -1.26 -1.76 2.28
CA GLY A 211 -0.99 -0.33 2.17
C GLY A 211 0.25 0.21 2.89
N TYR A 212 0.93 -0.60 3.68
CA TYR A 212 2.24 -0.25 4.25
C TYR A 212 3.42 -0.67 3.35
N LEU A 213 3.18 -1.41 2.28
CA LEU A 213 4.19 -1.77 1.29
C LEU A 213 4.16 -0.80 0.11
N SER A 214 5.31 -0.52 -0.49
CA SER A 214 5.40 0.30 -1.70
C SER A 214 4.47 -0.25 -2.79
N ASN A 215 3.85 0.63 -3.58
CA ASN A 215 2.89 0.30 -4.63
C ASN A 215 1.64 -0.47 -4.18
N GLY A 216 1.44 -0.74 -2.89
CA GLY A 216 0.22 -1.36 -2.37
C GLY A 216 -0.96 -0.39 -2.29
N ASN A 217 -2.11 -0.92 -1.88
CA ASN A 217 -3.37 -0.20 -1.70
C ASN A 217 -3.22 1.05 -0.82
N THR A 218 -4.12 2.02 -0.98
CA THR A 218 -4.10 3.19 -0.10
C THR A 218 -4.32 2.77 1.36
N PRO A 219 -3.39 3.13 2.28
CA PRO A 219 -3.50 2.78 3.70
C PRO A 219 -4.67 3.52 4.36
N GLU A 220 -5.28 2.91 5.38
CA GLU A 220 -6.31 3.57 6.18
C GLU A 220 -5.74 4.70 7.05
N GLY A 221 -6.47 5.80 7.17
CA GLY A 221 -6.09 6.90 8.05
C GLY A 221 -6.38 8.27 7.47
N LEU A 222 -5.72 9.27 8.05
CA LEU A 222 -5.85 10.67 7.72
C LEU A 222 -4.78 11.07 6.70
N PHE A 223 -5.20 11.88 5.74
CA PHE A 223 -4.37 12.49 4.72
C PHE A 223 -4.65 13.98 4.68
N ARG A 224 -3.63 14.78 4.37
CA ARG A 224 -3.82 16.21 4.13
C ARG A 224 -4.04 16.46 2.63
N MET A 225 -5.18 17.05 2.29
CA MET A 225 -5.41 17.60 0.95
C MET A 225 -4.62 18.90 0.80
N LYS A 226 -3.77 18.96 -0.24
CA LYS A 226 -2.95 20.15 -0.56
C LYS A 226 -3.47 20.93 -1.76
N GLY A 227 -4.19 20.27 -2.66
CA GLY A 227 -4.71 20.89 -3.88
C GLY A 227 -5.02 19.85 -4.94
N TYR A 228 -4.94 20.27 -6.19
CA TYR A 228 -5.18 19.42 -7.35
C TYR A 228 -3.94 19.42 -8.27
N ASP A 229 -3.72 18.33 -8.97
CA ASP A 229 -2.74 18.23 -10.05
C ASP A 229 -3.30 17.37 -11.18
N VAL A 230 -2.64 17.35 -12.33
CA VAL A 230 -2.98 16.49 -13.46
C VAL A 230 -1.96 15.36 -13.56
N SER A 231 -2.42 14.14 -13.37
CA SER A 231 -1.58 12.95 -13.53
C SER A 231 -0.99 12.92 -14.94
N ARG A 232 0.34 12.77 -15.03
CA ARG A 232 1.04 12.54 -16.30
C ARG A 232 1.37 11.07 -16.52
N ALA A 233 0.88 10.19 -15.64
CA ALA A 233 1.15 8.76 -15.71
C ALA A 233 0.56 8.19 -17.02
N THR A 234 1.43 7.60 -17.85
CA THR A 234 1.05 7.05 -19.16
C THR A 234 -0.08 6.03 -19.09
N PHE A 235 -0.21 5.32 -17.96
CA PHE A 235 -1.24 4.30 -17.74
C PHE A 235 -2.60 4.85 -17.29
N ILE A 236 -2.63 6.04 -16.66
CA ILE A 236 -3.86 6.69 -16.17
C ILE A 236 -4.35 7.73 -17.19
N GLY A 237 -3.43 8.33 -17.95
CA GLY A 237 -3.70 9.47 -18.80
C GLY A 237 -3.90 10.77 -18.00
N PRO A 238 -4.01 11.92 -18.69
CA PRO A 238 -4.21 13.22 -18.05
C PRO A 238 -5.53 13.24 -17.27
N THR A 239 -5.44 13.09 -15.96
CA THR A 239 -6.59 13.09 -15.04
C THR A 239 -6.31 14.01 -13.88
N VAL A 240 -7.23 14.95 -13.62
CA VAL A 240 -7.16 15.79 -12.42
C VAL A 240 -7.35 14.91 -11.19
N ASN A 241 -6.42 14.99 -10.25
CA ASN A 241 -6.45 14.25 -8.99
C ASN A 241 -6.32 15.20 -7.80
N ILE A 242 -6.67 14.71 -6.61
CA ILE A 242 -6.46 15.43 -5.36
C ILE A 242 -5.07 15.06 -4.85
N GLN A 243 -4.24 16.04 -4.61
CA GLN A 243 -2.92 15.83 -4.05
C GLN A 243 -3.01 15.61 -2.54
N LEU A 244 -2.69 14.38 -2.12
CA LEU A 244 -2.70 13.96 -0.72
C LEU A 244 -1.28 13.84 -0.18
N THR A 245 -1.10 14.12 1.11
CA THR A 245 0.15 13.85 1.82
C THR A 245 -0.12 13.12 3.13
N MET A 246 0.68 12.10 3.44
CA MET A 246 0.70 11.39 4.71
C MET A 246 1.63 12.08 5.74
N PRO A 247 1.57 11.67 7.02
CA PRO A 247 2.62 11.99 7.99
C PRO A 247 4.01 11.60 7.46
N PHE A 248 5.05 12.29 7.93
CA PHE A 248 6.45 12.17 7.50
C PHE A 248 6.77 12.57 6.04
N GLU A 249 5.80 12.64 5.12
CA GLU A 249 6.03 13.24 3.78
C GLU A 249 6.23 14.76 3.86
N LYS A 250 5.55 15.39 4.83
CA LYS A 250 5.61 16.81 5.16
C LYS A 250 5.58 16.99 6.68
N SER A 251 5.94 18.18 7.15
CA SER A 251 5.96 18.50 8.59
C SER A 251 4.55 18.51 9.21
N PRO A 252 4.45 18.36 10.55
CA PRO A 252 3.18 18.56 11.26
C PRO A 252 2.51 19.91 10.94
N LYS A 253 3.29 20.99 10.88
CA LYS A 253 2.83 22.32 10.43
C LYS A 253 2.05 22.28 9.11
N HIS A 254 2.58 21.57 8.11
CA HIS A 254 1.92 21.42 6.82
C HIS A 254 0.61 20.62 6.94
N PHE A 255 0.64 19.51 7.67
CA PHE A 255 -0.47 18.58 7.76
C PHE A 255 -1.69 19.19 8.49
N TYR A 256 -1.44 19.89 9.60
CA TYR A 256 -2.47 20.64 10.32
C TYR A 256 -2.90 21.92 9.58
N ALA A 257 -2.00 22.47 8.74
CA ALA A 257 -2.08 23.83 8.23
C ALA A 257 -2.27 24.86 9.35
N ASP A 258 -1.49 24.69 10.40
CA ASP A 258 -1.44 25.59 11.54
C ASP A 258 -0.02 26.16 11.63
N SER A 259 0.09 27.47 11.43
CA SER A 259 1.38 28.16 11.44
C SER A 259 2.00 28.30 12.83
N SER A 260 1.22 28.09 13.89
CA SER A 260 1.70 28.08 15.28
C SER A 260 2.53 26.84 15.62
N ILE A 261 2.36 25.75 14.86
CA ILE A 261 3.17 24.54 15.03
C ILE A 261 4.57 24.80 14.48
N THR A 262 5.56 24.80 15.37
CA THR A 262 6.98 24.98 15.03
C THR A 262 7.72 23.66 14.82
N ASP A 263 7.12 22.54 15.26
CA ASP A 263 7.74 21.22 15.18
C ASP A 263 7.97 20.80 13.73
N THR A 264 9.19 20.33 13.48
CA THR A 264 9.64 19.89 12.16
C THR A 264 9.54 18.38 11.98
N SER A 265 9.50 17.62 13.08
CA SER A 265 9.44 16.16 13.10
C SER A 265 8.11 15.64 13.64
N TRP A 266 7.68 14.48 13.13
CA TRP A 266 6.47 13.81 13.59
C TRP A 266 6.73 12.98 14.84
N ASN A 267 5.74 12.99 15.73
CA ASN A 267 5.56 11.98 16.77
C ASN A 267 4.12 11.44 16.70
N LEU A 268 3.87 10.31 17.35
CA LEU A 268 2.57 9.62 17.27
C LEU A 268 1.45 10.44 17.92
N ASN A 269 1.76 11.27 18.92
CA ASN A 269 0.76 12.06 19.64
C ASN A 269 0.12 13.13 18.76
N TYR A 270 0.87 13.74 17.83
CA TYR A 270 0.29 14.61 16.82
C TYR A 270 -0.83 13.88 16.07
N TYR A 271 -0.51 12.76 15.43
CA TYR A 271 -1.52 12.02 14.69
C TYR A 271 -2.71 11.58 15.57
N ARG A 272 -2.42 11.09 16.78
CA ARG A 272 -3.44 10.66 17.76
C ARG A 272 -4.37 11.80 18.20
N ASN A 273 -3.90 13.04 18.24
CA ASN A 273 -4.70 14.21 18.61
C ASN A 273 -5.72 14.62 17.54
N LEU A 274 -5.53 14.17 16.30
CA LEU A 274 -6.51 14.37 15.23
C LEU A 274 -7.69 13.41 15.32
N LEU A 275 -7.60 12.36 16.14
CA LEU A 275 -8.60 11.30 16.20
C LEU A 275 -9.59 11.51 17.35
N PRO A 276 -10.88 11.16 17.17
CA PRO A 276 -11.81 11.06 18.28
C PRO A 276 -11.36 10.01 19.31
N ASN A 277 -11.77 10.16 20.57
CA ASN A 277 -11.27 9.32 21.67
C ASN A 277 -11.51 7.82 21.45
N ASP A 278 -12.65 7.43 20.88
CA ASP A 278 -13.01 6.05 20.57
C ASP A 278 -12.17 5.44 19.43
N TRP A 279 -11.50 6.26 18.62
CA TRP A 279 -10.62 5.82 17.53
C TRP A 279 -9.15 5.73 17.93
N LYS A 280 -8.75 6.31 19.06
CA LYS A 280 -7.35 6.40 19.46
C LYS A 280 -6.69 5.02 19.67
N GLU A 281 -7.44 3.99 20.04
CA GLU A 281 -6.92 2.62 20.21
C GLU A 281 -7.11 1.73 18.97
N TYR A 282 -7.76 2.23 17.91
CA TYR A 282 -8.01 1.44 16.71
C TYR A 282 -6.81 1.48 15.76
N PHE A 283 -5.88 0.53 15.92
CA PHE A 283 -4.61 0.50 15.17
C PHE A 283 -4.72 0.74 13.64
N PRO A 284 -5.72 0.22 12.89
CA PRO A 284 -5.82 0.47 11.46
C PRO A 284 -5.89 1.94 11.05
N ILE A 285 -6.46 2.82 11.88
CA ILE A 285 -6.54 4.24 11.54
C ILE A 285 -5.17 4.92 11.50
N TYR A 286 -4.12 4.25 11.98
CA TYR A 286 -2.73 4.71 11.95
C TYR A 286 -1.94 4.17 10.75
N GLN A 287 -2.56 3.41 9.84
CA GLN A 287 -1.84 2.85 8.68
C GLN A 287 -1.16 3.94 7.84
N SER A 288 -1.82 5.07 7.58
CA SER A 288 -1.20 6.19 6.83
C SER A 288 0.01 6.79 7.56
N TYR A 289 -0.05 6.89 8.90
CA TYR A 289 1.09 7.33 9.71
C TYR A 289 2.29 6.39 9.57
N TYR A 290 2.08 5.08 9.71
CA TYR A 290 3.16 4.11 9.59
C TYR A 290 3.66 3.94 8.15
N ALA A 291 2.78 4.03 7.16
CA ALA A 291 3.15 4.03 5.75
C ALA A 291 4.06 5.22 5.41
N GLY A 292 3.69 6.42 5.84
CA GLY A 292 4.53 7.61 5.70
C GLY A 292 5.86 7.48 6.46
N LYS A 293 5.84 6.96 7.69
CA LYS A 293 7.07 6.64 8.45
C LYS A 293 7.96 5.62 7.74
N ALA A 294 7.37 4.69 6.98
CA ALA A 294 8.08 3.72 6.14
C ALA A 294 8.59 4.31 4.80
N GLY A 295 8.39 5.61 4.57
CA GLY A 295 8.81 6.30 3.36
C GLY A 295 7.88 6.13 2.17
N ARG A 296 6.60 5.73 2.37
CA ARG A 296 5.61 5.81 1.29
C ARG A 296 5.26 7.28 1.02
N THR A 297 5.11 7.60 -0.26
CA THR A 297 4.78 8.95 -0.75
C THR A 297 3.77 8.86 -1.90
N GLU A 298 3.33 10.03 -2.38
CA GLU A 298 2.64 10.19 -3.68
C GLU A 298 1.33 9.39 -3.80
N ILE A 299 0.50 9.46 -2.75
CA ILE A 299 -0.86 8.93 -2.81
C ILE A 299 -1.73 9.93 -3.59
N ILE A 300 -2.26 9.48 -4.73
CA ILE A 300 -3.13 10.25 -5.63
C ILE A 300 -4.58 9.77 -5.59
#